data_AF-A0A377Y0Y7-F1
#
_entry.id   AF-A0A377Y0Y7-F1
#
_cell.length_a   1.000
_cell.length_b   1.000
_cell.length_c   1.000
_cell.angle_alpha   90.00
_cell.angle_beta   90.00
_cell.angle_gamma   90.00
#
_symmetry.space_group_name_H-M   'P 1'
#
loop_
_entity.id
_entity.type
_entity.pdbx_description
1 polymer ?
#
loop_
_entity_poly.entity_id
_entity_poly.type
_entity_poly.pdbx_seq_one_letter_code
_entity_poly.pdbx_strand_id
1 'polypeptide(L)'
;MNIEAFIAAGKAAFGNHFVTEMAERLSVSDRTVRHWVTGKYALPSAIGADVQLVLQSRITEINEALKMTTEKFLMNPFTGSVDTEENWLAEMPTWDEDPAECKRQFDTLVEVVKNEDGDWIEA
;
A
#
# COMPACT_ATOMS: atom_id res chain seq x y z
N MET A 1 0.16 -27.40 -5.21
CA MET A 1 -0.61 -26.47 -4.34
C MET A 1 -1.91 -27.14 -3.96
N ASN A 2 -2.40 -26.98 -2.72
CA ASN A 2 -3.71 -27.50 -2.29
C ASN A 2 -4.80 -26.41 -2.41
N ILE A 3 -6.07 -26.79 -2.28
CA ILE A 3 -7.22 -25.87 -2.44
C ILE A 3 -7.19 -24.76 -1.40
N GLU A 4 -6.83 -25.06 -0.15
CA GLU A 4 -6.73 -24.07 0.93
C GLU A 4 -5.72 -22.96 0.60
N ALA A 5 -4.53 -23.32 0.13
CA ALA A 5 -3.51 -22.38 -0.29
C ALA A 5 -3.96 -21.55 -1.50
N PHE A 6 -4.69 -22.13 -2.46
CA PHE A 6 -5.25 -21.41 -3.59
C PHE A 6 -6.27 -20.35 -3.14
N ILE A 7 -7.17 -20.72 -2.21
CA ILE A 7 -8.16 -19.80 -1.64
C ILE A 7 -7.47 -18.69 -0.84
N ALA A 8 -6.47 -19.03 -0.02
CA ALA A 8 -5.72 -18.06 0.76
C ALA A 8 -4.99 -17.04 -0.13
N ALA A 9 -4.32 -17.52 -1.19
CA ALA A 9 -3.65 -16.68 -2.17
C ALA A 9 -4.63 -15.72 -2.86
N GLY A 10 -5.76 -16.24 -3.34
CA GLY A 10 -6.79 -15.42 -3.96
C GLY A 10 -7.34 -14.33 -3.06
N LYS A 11 -7.66 -14.69 -1.80
CA LYS A 11 -8.13 -13.72 -0.80
C LYS A 11 -7.08 -12.68 -0.45
N ALA A 12 -5.81 -13.06 -0.35
CA ALA A 12 -4.73 -12.12 -0.08
C ALA A 12 -4.56 -11.10 -1.23
N ALA A 13 -4.67 -11.54 -2.48
CA ALA A 13 -4.50 -10.68 -3.64
C ALA A 13 -5.70 -9.74 -3.90
N PHE A 14 -6.93 -10.26 -3.76
CA PHE A 14 -8.13 -9.62 -4.30
C PHE A 14 -9.33 -9.61 -3.32
N GLY A 15 -9.15 -10.07 -2.08
CA GLY A 15 -10.20 -10.08 -1.06
C GLY A 15 -11.23 -11.21 -1.20
N ASN A 16 -12.37 -11.07 -0.50
CA ASN A 16 -13.37 -12.15 -0.39
C ASN A 16 -14.02 -12.55 -1.74
N HIS A 17 -14.01 -11.67 -2.73
CA HIS A 17 -14.61 -11.88 -4.05
C HIS A 17 -13.56 -12.17 -5.14
N PHE A 18 -12.43 -12.77 -4.78
CA PHE A 18 -11.28 -13.00 -5.67
C PHE A 18 -11.53 -13.85 -6.93
N VAL A 19 -12.66 -14.56 -7.01
CA VAL A 19 -12.91 -15.58 -8.05
C VAL A 19 -12.80 -15.00 -9.46
N THR A 20 -13.39 -13.83 -9.71
CA THR A 20 -13.41 -13.20 -11.04
C THR A 20 -12.03 -12.69 -11.42
N GLU A 21 -11.36 -11.95 -10.53
CA GLU A 21 -9.99 -11.45 -10.76
C GLU A 21 -8.99 -12.58 -10.97
N MET A 22 -9.07 -13.63 -10.15
CA MET A 22 -8.19 -14.80 -10.30
C MET A 22 -8.45 -15.55 -11.60
N ALA A 23 -9.70 -15.62 -12.05
CA ALA A 23 -10.05 -16.26 -13.32
C ALA A 23 -9.46 -15.49 -14.51
N GLU A 24 -9.58 -14.16 -14.51
CA GLU A 24 -9.00 -13.30 -15.53
C GLU A 24 -7.48 -13.44 -15.58
N ARG A 25 -6.81 -13.34 -14.42
CA ARG A 25 -5.34 -13.42 -14.33
C ARG A 25 -4.78 -14.78 -14.74
N LEU A 26 -5.53 -15.86 -14.48
CA LEU A 26 -5.16 -17.23 -14.90
C LEU A 26 -5.66 -17.58 -16.31
N SER A 27 -6.34 -16.67 -17.01
CA SER A 27 -6.94 -16.89 -18.33
C SER A 27 -7.87 -18.12 -18.38
N VAL A 28 -8.67 -18.30 -17.33
CA VAL A 28 -9.70 -19.34 -17.24
C VAL A 28 -11.07 -18.72 -16.97
N SER A 29 -12.13 -19.51 -17.09
CA SER A 29 -13.46 -19.02 -16.71
C SER A 29 -13.63 -18.93 -15.19
N ASP A 30 -14.44 -17.99 -14.70
CA ASP A 30 -14.87 -17.97 -13.30
C ASP A 30 -15.43 -19.31 -12.83
N ARG A 31 -16.15 -20.02 -13.71
CA ARG A 31 -16.71 -21.34 -13.41
C ARG A 31 -15.61 -22.35 -13.09
N THR A 32 -14.49 -22.29 -13.80
CA THR A 32 -13.31 -23.13 -13.55
C THR A 32 -12.78 -22.86 -12.14
N VAL A 33 -12.55 -21.59 -11.79
CA VAL A 33 -12.08 -21.21 -10.45
C VAL A 33 -13.06 -21.64 -9.36
N ARG A 34 -14.37 -21.44 -9.55
CA ARG A 34 -15.40 -21.93 -8.61
C ARG A 34 -15.37 -23.44 -8.44
N HIS A 35 -15.16 -24.19 -9.52
CA HIS A 35 -15.05 -25.65 -9.45
C HIS A 35 -13.82 -26.12 -8.67
N TRP A 36 -12.69 -25.40 -8.76
CA TRP A 36 -11.52 -25.68 -7.93
C TRP A 36 -11.76 -25.34 -6.46
N VAL A 37 -12.32 -24.15 -6.17
CA VAL A 37 -12.60 -23.69 -4.80
C VAL A 37 -13.58 -24.61 -4.07
N THR A 38 -14.57 -25.16 -4.79
CA THR A 38 -15.54 -26.12 -4.23
C THR A 38 -15.02 -27.55 -4.14
N GLY A 39 -13.80 -27.82 -4.61
CA GLY A 39 -13.22 -29.16 -4.68
C GLY A 39 -13.89 -30.08 -5.70
N LYS A 40 -14.79 -29.54 -6.54
CA LYS A 40 -15.46 -30.32 -7.61
C LYS A 40 -14.45 -30.84 -8.62
N TYR A 41 -13.44 -30.04 -8.95
CA TYR A 41 -12.31 -30.44 -9.79
C TYR A 41 -10.99 -30.24 -9.07
N ALA A 42 -10.05 -31.15 -9.30
CA ALA A 42 -8.68 -31.00 -8.83
C ALA A 42 -8.02 -29.78 -9.47
N LEU A 43 -7.16 -29.13 -8.69
CA LEU A 43 -6.27 -28.10 -9.19
C LEU A 43 -5.26 -28.71 -10.18
N PRO A 44 -4.94 -28.02 -11.30
CA PRO A 44 -3.86 -28.43 -12.19
C PRO A 44 -2.53 -28.54 -11.44
N SER A 45 -1.67 -29.49 -11.81
CA SER A 45 -0.39 -29.72 -11.11
C SER A 45 0.54 -28.49 -11.14
N ALA A 46 0.50 -27.72 -12.24
CA ALA A 46 1.32 -26.53 -12.44
C ALA A 46 0.72 -25.23 -11.89
N ILE A 47 -0.54 -25.23 -11.41
CA ILE A 47 -1.27 -24.00 -11.06
C ILE A 47 -0.55 -23.14 -10.01
N GLY A 48 0.28 -23.77 -9.16
CA GLY A 48 1.02 -23.06 -8.14
C GLY A 48 2.01 -22.05 -8.72
N ALA A 49 2.62 -22.36 -9.87
CA ALA A 49 3.50 -21.43 -10.56
C ALA A 49 2.72 -20.24 -11.12
N ASP A 50 1.55 -20.49 -11.73
CA ASP A 50 0.71 -19.43 -12.27
C ASP A 50 0.19 -18.50 -11.16
N VAL A 51 -0.28 -19.06 -10.04
CA VAL A 51 -0.72 -18.28 -8.87
C VAL A 51 0.43 -17.44 -8.30
N GLN A 52 1.65 -17.96 -8.28
CA GLN A 52 2.82 -17.18 -7.84
C GLN A 52 3.04 -15.96 -8.74
N LEU A 53 2.92 -16.11 -10.06
CA LEU A 53 3.03 -14.98 -10.99
C LEU A 53 1.92 -13.95 -10.77
N VAL A 54 0.68 -14.41 -10.52
CA VAL A 54 -0.44 -13.51 -10.19
C VAL A 54 -0.14 -12.70 -8.93
N LEU A 55 0.35 -13.34 -7.87
CA LEU A 55 0.70 -12.65 -6.62
C LEU A 55 1.84 -11.64 -6.82
N GLN A 56 2.87 -12.00 -7.57
CA GLN A 56 3.99 -11.09 -7.87
C GLN A 56 3.52 -9.87 -8.68
N SER A 57 2.65 -10.07 -9.70
CA SER A 57 2.04 -8.97 -10.42
C SER A 57 1.24 -8.06 -9.49
N ARG A 58 0.47 -8.65 -8.55
CA ARG A 58 -0.34 -7.88 -7.61
C ARG A 58 0.51 -7.07 -6.63
N ILE A 59 1.63 -7.63 -6.16
CA ILE A 59 2.61 -6.91 -5.33
C ILE A 59 3.16 -5.69 -6.08
N THR A 60 3.50 -5.85 -7.36
CA THR A 60 3.98 -4.72 -8.19
C THR A 60 2.93 -3.61 -8.27
N GLU A 61 1.67 -3.95 -8.58
CA GLU A 61 0.58 -2.98 -8.64
C GLU A 61 0.34 -2.26 -7.30
N ILE A 62 0.40 -2.99 -6.18
CA ILE A 62 0.26 -2.40 -4.85
C ILE A 62 1.42 -1.45 -4.56
N ASN A 63 2.65 -1.84 -4.88
CA ASN A 63 3.83 -1.00 -4.68
C ASN A 63 3.80 0.26 -5.55
N GLU A 64 3.30 0.17 -6.77
CA GLU A 64 3.08 1.34 -7.64
C GLU A 64 2.01 2.27 -7.05
N ALA A 65 0.88 1.71 -6.60
CA ALA A 65 -0.15 2.49 -5.93
C ALA A 65 0.38 3.19 -4.68
N LEU A 66 1.14 2.48 -3.83
CA LEU A 66 1.79 3.05 -2.65
C LEU A 66 2.67 4.25 -3.02
N LYS A 67 3.54 4.12 -4.04
CA LYS A 67 4.37 5.24 -4.50
C LYS A 67 3.56 6.46 -4.94
N MET A 68 2.39 6.25 -5.55
CA MET A 68 1.51 7.34 -5.98
C MET A 68 0.73 7.98 -4.84
N THR A 69 0.48 7.23 -3.75
CA THR A 69 -0.33 7.69 -2.61
C THR A 69 0.48 8.10 -1.39
N THR A 70 1.80 7.85 -1.36
CA THR A 70 2.66 8.29 -0.26
C THR A 70 2.71 9.82 -0.25
N GLU A 71 2.00 10.41 0.71
CA GLU A 71 2.07 11.82 1.03
C GLU A 71 3.20 12.08 2.03
N LYS A 72 4.03 13.07 1.73
CA LYS A 72 5.06 13.56 2.65
C LYS A 72 4.48 14.64 3.55
N PHE A 73 4.88 14.61 4.81
CA PHE A 73 4.54 15.62 5.80
C PHE A 73 5.82 16.24 6.35
N LEU A 74 5.69 17.38 7.02
CA LEU A 74 6.80 18.02 7.72
C LEU A 74 6.60 17.87 9.22
N MET A 75 7.66 17.43 9.91
CA MET A 75 7.69 17.28 11.34
C MET A 75 8.61 18.31 11.98
N ASN A 76 8.15 18.94 13.06
CA ASN A 76 9.01 19.69 13.96
C ASN A 76 9.76 18.71 14.88
N PRO A 77 11.10 18.57 14.77
CA PRO A 77 11.85 17.56 15.52
C PRO A 77 11.91 17.84 17.03
N PHE A 78 11.64 19.09 17.46
CA PHE A 78 11.67 19.48 18.87
C PHE A 78 10.35 19.20 19.59
N THR A 79 9.22 19.29 18.89
CA THR A 79 7.89 19.11 19.48
C THR A 79 7.22 17.80 19.06
N GLY A 80 7.68 17.18 17.97
CA GLY A 80 7.05 16.01 17.35
C GLY A 80 5.74 16.33 16.61
N SER A 81 5.39 17.61 16.45
CA SER A 81 4.19 18.02 15.70
C SER A 81 4.41 17.77 14.20
N VAL A 82 3.41 17.19 13.53
CA VAL A 82 3.45 16.84 12.11
C VAL A 82 2.28 17.47 11.40
N ASP A 83 2.53 18.13 10.28
CA ASP A 83 1.48 18.71 9.43
C ASP A 83 1.95 18.79 7.97
N THR A 84 1.05 19.19 7.08
CA THR A 84 1.33 19.47 5.67
C THR A 84 2.19 20.73 5.53
N GLU A 85 2.97 20.80 4.45
CA GLU A 85 3.73 22.01 4.11
C GLU A 85 2.83 23.25 3.99
N GLU A 86 1.65 23.10 3.40
CA GLU A 86 0.67 24.19 3.25
C GLU A 86 0.23 24.77 4.60
N ASN A 87 -0.10 23.89 5.56
CA ASN A 87 -0.51 24.33 6.89
C ASN A 87 0.65 25.01 7.63
N TRP A 88 1.86 24.44 7.57
CA TRP A 88 3.02 25.08 8.16
C TRP A 88 3.30 26.45 7.56
N LEU A 89 3.22 26.60 6.23
CA LEU A 89 3.39 27.90 5.57
C LEU A 89 2.30 28.91 5.95
N ALA A 90 1.07 28.45 6.16
CA ALA A 90 -0.04 29.30 6.60
C ALA A 90 0.14 29.79 8.04
N GLU A 91 0.71 28.96 8.92
CA GLU A 91 0.97 29.31 10.32
C GLU A 91 2.29 30.06 10.53
N MET A 92 3.28 29.87 9.66
CA MET A 92 4.63 30.43 9.74
C MET A 92 4.68 31.93 10.10
N PRO A 93 3.80 32.81 9.56
CA PRO A 93 3.77 34.23 9.94
C PRO A 93 3.41 34.52 11.40
N THR A 94 2.93 33.52 12.15
CA THR A 94 2.50 33.66 13.55
C THR A 94 3.51 33.12 14.57
N TRP A 95 4.59 32.47 14.12
CA TRP A 95 5.56 31.83 15.00
C TRP A 95 6.52 32.81 15.67
N ASP A 96 6.93 33.86 14.93
CA ASP A 96 7.85 34.89 15.39
C ASP A 96 7.54 36.23 14.69
N GLU A 97 8.05 37.33 15.26
CA GLU A 97 7.95 38.68 14.67
C GLU A 97 8.99 38.90 13.57
N ASP A 98 10.13 38.20 13.61
CA ASP A 98 11.18 38.25 12.57
C ASP A 98 10.91 37.21 11.46
N PRO A 99 10.58 37.63 10.22
CA PRO A 99 10.36 36.71 9.12
C PRO A 99 11.56 35.82 8.80
N ALA A 100 12.79 36.29 9.09
CA ALA A 100 13.99 35.50 8.90
C ALA A 100 14.10 34.36 9.92
N GLU A 101 13.62 34.57 11.15
CA GLU A 101 13.55 33.51 12.17
C GLU A 101 12.46 32.49 11.84
N CYS A 102 11.27 32.93 11.40
CA CYS A 102 10.23 32.01 10.94
C CYS A 102 10.73 31.09 9.81
N LYS A 103 11.45 31.66 8.84
CA LYS A 103 12.04 30.88 7.74
C LYS A 103 13.11 29.90 8.25
N ARG A 104 13.99 30.32 9.16
CA ARG A 104 14.97 29.43 9.79
C ARG A 104 14.29 28.24 10.48
N GLN A 105 13.23 28.49 11.26
CA GLN A 105 12.49 27.41 11.94
C GLN A 105 11.81 26.47 10.95
N PHE A 106 11.17 27.00 9.92
CA PHE A 106 10.56 26.19 8.87
C PHE A 106 11.59 25.29 8.18
N ASP A 107 12.78 25.80 7.90
CA ASP A 107 13.86 25.04 7.28
C ASP A 107 14.46 23.95 8.21
N THR A 108 14.10 23.94 9.50
CA THR A 108 14.45 22.84 10.43
C THR A 108 13.43 21.69 10.45
N LEU A 109 12.28 21.86 9.80
CA LEU A 109 11.28 20.79 9.70
C LEU A 109 11.83 19.64 8.86
N VAL A 110 11.50 18.42 9.25
CA VAL A 110 11.99 17.19 8.61
C VAL A 110 10.86 16.54 7.83
N GLU A 111 11.14 16.13 6.59
CA GLU A 111 10.18 15.35 5.80
C GLU A 111 9.97 13.96 6.45
N VAL A 112 8.72 13.61 6.71
CA VAL A 112 8.34 12.34 7.32
C VAL A 112 7.21 11.64 6.57
N VAL A 113 7.17 10.31 6.72
CA VAL A 113 6.09 9.43 6.25
C VAL A 113 5.69 8.45 7.36
N LYS A 114 4.53 7.81 7.23
CA LYS A 114 4.13 6.71 8.12
C LYS A 114 4.78 5.39 7.69
N ASN A 115 5.37 4.67 8.64
CA ASN A 115 5.82 3.29 8.44
C ASN A 115 4.65 2.28 8.61
N GLU A 116 4.95 0.99 8.50
CA GLU A 116 3.95 -0.10 8.65
C GLU A 116 3.33 -0.16 10.05
N ASP A 117 4.05 0.27 11.08
CA ASP A 117 3.59 0.31 12.47
C ASP A 117 2.74 1.55 12.78
N GLY A 118 2.63 2.48 11.83
CA GLY A 118 1.93 3.74 12.02
C GLY A 118 2.74 4.79 12.78
N ASP A 119 4.06 4.67 12.83
CA ASP A 119 4.99 5.67 13.37
C ASP A 119 5.47 6.63 12.29
N TRP A 120 5.78 7.87 12.67
CA TRP A 120 6.42 8.84 11.77
C TRP A 120 7.91 8.55 11.68
N ILE A 121 8.41 8.35 10.47
CA ILE A 121 9.83 8.14 10.16
C ILE A 121 10.29 9.17 9.13
N GLU A 122 11.57 9.53 9.16
CA GLU A 122 12.19 10.36 8.13
C GLU A 122 12.07 9.69 6.75
N ALA A 123 11.62 10.46 5.75
CA ALA A 123 11.23 9.99 4.43
C ALA A 123 12.41 9.67 3.49
#